data_AF-A0A2G8L8Y6-F1
#
_entry.id   AF-A0A2G8L8Y6-F1
#
_cell.length_a   1.000
_cell.length_b   1.000
_cell.length_c   1.000
_cell.angle_alpha   90.00
_cell.angle_beta   90.00
_cell.angle_gamma   90.00
#
_symmetry.space_group_name_H-M   'P 1'
#
loop_
_entity.id
_entity.type
_entity.pdbx_description
1 polymer ?
#
loop_
_entity_poly.entity_id
_entity_poly.type
_entity_poly.pdbx_seq_one_letter_code
_entity_poly.pdbx_strand_id
1 'polypeptide(L)'
;MAFEEDLGAALDKACELDSDSDAVHLARAAHIVRRHMFGEAKPFTGFPGGCQDVPPLLLALVSMILEDPASRTRWQTLTLQQLAAQILKFNSVKHKRTRGTTSSTCVRHSVAQETPLPTYIGMMLHAHTRKKELVDRLSHLGLSISYDRVLQLSAQMGNNVCQQFHREQVVCPPKMRGEVFTTAAVDNIDHNPSATTSKDSFHGTAISLIQHPSYTGEGINRSIVVAGDARSKTVAPLPHYYTDVPPVTSSIKKSPVPAAGVVSLARGDFKQQTDEETNG
;
A
#
# COMPACT_ATOMS: atom_id res chain seq x y z
N MET A 1 -33.18 15.07 -14.84
CA MET A 1 -32.55 15.86 -15.91
C MET A 1 -33.69 16.48 -16.66
N ALA A 2 -33.96 17.76 -16.41
CA ALA A 2 -34.82 18.55 -17.28
C ALA A 2 -33.90 19.08 -18.38
N PHE A 3 -34.14 18.67 -19.62
CA PHE A 3 -33.64 19.39 -20.79
C PHE A 3 -34.80 20.31 -21.18
N GLU A 4 -34.57 21.62 -21.04
CA GLU A 4 -35.57 22.67 -21.34
C GLU A 4 -35.50 23.11 -22.81
N GLU A 5 -34.62 22.49 -23.60
CA GLU A 5 -34.60 22.58 -25.07
C GLU A 5 -34.94 21.21 -25.65
N ASP A 6 -35.84 21.25 -26.63
CA ASP A 6 -36.54 20.13 -27.23
C ASP A 6 -35.55 19.02 -27.66
N LEU A 7 -35.75 17.80 -27.15
CA LEU A 7 -34.95 16.63 -27.52
C LEU A 7 -34.93 16.46 -29.06
N GLY A 8 -36.00 16.92 -29.73
CA GLY A 8 -36.14 16.97 -31.19
C GLY A 8 -35.07 17.81 -31.88
N ALA A 9 -34.71 18.99 -31.36
CA ALA A 9 -33.70 19.85 -31.99
C ALA A 9 -32.27 19.27 -31.87
N ALA A 10 -31.99 18.55 -30.77
CA ALA A 10 -30.73 17.84 -30.58
C ALA A 10 -30.64 16.57 -31.45
N LEU A 11 -31.78 15.89 -31.67
CA LEU A 11 -31.90 14.76 -32.59
C LEU A 11 -31.80 15.18 -34.05
N ASP A 12 -32.44 16.28 -34.46
CA ASP A 12 -32.33 16.84 -35.82
C ASP A 12 -30.89 17.25 -36.15
N LYS A 13 -30.20 17.93 -35.22
CA LYS A 13 -28.77 18.25 -35.38
C LYS A 13 -27.86 17.02 -35.46
N ALA A 14 -28.25 15.92 -34.80
CA ALA A 14 -27.52 14.66 -34.87
C ALA A 14 -27.81 13.90 -36.17
N CYS A 15 -29.01 14.06 -36.75
CA CYS A 15 -29.38 13.52 -38.06
C CYS A 15 -28.79 14.32 -39.24
N GLU A 16 -28.51 15.62 -39.09
CA GLU A 16 -27.84 16.44 -40.11
C GLU A 16 -26.37 16.03 -40.37
N LEU A 17 -25.73 15.42 -39.38
CA LEU A 17 -24.39 14.85 -39.48
C LEU A 17 -24.55 13.34 -39.65
N ASP A 18 -24.59 12.82 -40.89
CA ASP A 18 -24.70 11.39 -41.25
C ASP A 18 -23.61 10.51 -40.59
N SER A 19 -23.75 10.32 -39.28
CA SER A 19 -22.78 9.73 -38.35
C SER A 19 -23.35 8.46 -37.72
N ASP A 20 -24.51 8.00 -38.18
CA ASP A 20 -25.18 6.79 -37.70
C ASP A 20 -24.29 5.57 -37.87
N SER A 21 -23.54 5.52 -38.98
CA SER A 21 -22.52 4.50 -39.20
C SER A 21 -21.44 4.54 -38.11
N ASP A 22 -20.87 5.71 -37.82
CA ASP A 22 -19.83 5.86 -36.80
C ASP A 22 -20.36 5.57 -35.39
N ALA A 23 -21.60 5.96 -35.10
CA ALA A 23 -22.29 5.65 -33.85
C ALA A 23 -22.43 4.14 -33.64
N VAL A 24 -22.77 3.38 -34.69
CA VAL A 24 -22.84 1.91 -34.65
C VAL A 24 -21.45 1.30 -34.38
N HIS A 25 -20.40 1.81 -35.03
CA HIS A 25 -19.03 1.35 -34.80
C HIS A 25 -18.58 1.61 -33.35
N LEU A 26 -18.83 2.82 -32.83
CA LEU A 26 -18.52 3.20 -31.45
C LEU A 26 -19.30 2.36 -30.43
N ALA A 27 -20.60 2.12 -30.67
CA ALA A 27 -21.43 1.28 -29.82
C ALA A 27 -20.89 -0.16 -29.76
N ARG A 28 -20.48 -0.70 -30.91
CA ARG A 28 -19.88 -2.04 -30.99
C ARG A 28 -18.53 -2.11 -30.28
N ALA A 29 -17.65 -1.13 -30.49
CA ALA A 29 -16.36 -1.04 -29.81
C ALA A 29 -16.53 -0.94 -28.29
N ALA A 30 -17.42 -0.06 -27.82
CA ALA A 30 -17.76 0.08 -26.40
C ALA A 30 -18.31 -1.23 -25.82
N HIS A 31 -19.16 -1.96 -26.56
CA HIS A 31 -19.69 -3.25 -26.12
C HIS A 31 -18.57 -4.29 -25.92
N ILE A 32 -17.64 -4.40 -26.88
CA ILE A 32 -16.50 -5.33 -26.79
C ILE A 32 -15.62 -4.99 -25.58
N VAL A 33 -15.29 -3.70 -25.41
CA VAL A 33 -14.46 -3.21 -24.30
C VAL A 33 -15.14 -3.45 -22.96
N ARG A 34 -16.44 -3.13 -22.82
CA ARG A 34 -17.19 -3.39 -21.59
C ARG A 34 -17.27 -4.88 -21.26
N ARG A 35 -17.49 -5.74 -22.25
CA ARG A 35 -17.48 -7.19 -22.06
C ARG A 35 -16.13 -7.66 -21.52
N HIS A 36 -15.03 -7.12 -22.03
CA HIS A 36 -13.69 -7.46 -21.56
C HIS A 36 -13.37 -6.88 -20.17
N MET A 37 -13.90 -5.70 -19.84
CA MET A 37 -13.77 -5.09 -18.50
C MET A 37 -14.52 -5.83 -17.40
N PHE A 38 -15.67 -6.44 -17.73
CA PHE A 38 -16.61 -6.96 -16.74
C PHE A 38 -16.95 -8.45 -16.90
N GLY A 39 -16.38 -9.14 -17.89
CA GLY A 39 -16.66 -10.55 -18.18
C GLY A 39 -16.16 -11.51 -17.09
N GLU A 40 -15.08 -11.15 -16.39
CA GLU A 40 -14.59 -11.86 -15.20
C GLU A 40 -14.44 -10.85 -14.06
N ALA A 41 -15.43 -10.76 -13.18
CA ALA A 41 -15.31 -9.93 -11.98
C ALA A 41 -14.37 -10.61 -10.98
N LYS A 42 -13.18 -10.04 -10.76
CA LYS A 42 -12.23 -10.48 -9.73
C LYS A 42 -12.16 -9.39 -8.65
N PRO A 43 -12.42 -9.73 -7.37
CA PRO A 43 -12.26 -8.77 -6.28
C PRO A 43 -10.80 -8.34 -6.17
N PHE A 44 -10.57 -7.15 -5.63
CA PHE A 44 -9.22 -6.69 -5.34
C PHE A 44 -8.58 -7.60 -4.28
N THR A 45 -7.56 -8.35 -4.67
CA THR A 45 -6.84 -9.30 -3.79
C THR A 45 -5.49 -8.78 -3.30
N GLY A 46 -5.11 -7.55 -3.68
CA GLY A 46 -3.86 -6.91 -3.29
C GLY A 46 -3.15 -6.24 -4.46
N PHE A 47 -1.89 -5.86 -4.24
CA PHE A 47 -1.02 -5.26 -5.26
C PHE A 47 -0.01 -6.32 -5.75
N PRO A 48 -0.33 -7.18 -6.73
CA PRO A 48 0.63 -8.13 -7.27
C PRO A 48 1.81 -7.40 -7.96
N GLY A 49 2.91 -8.13 -8.20
CA GLY A 49 4.06 -7.62 -8.95
C GLY A 49 3.64 -7.19 -10.35
N GLY A 50 3.50 -5.88 -10.56
CA GLY A 50 2.87 -5.29 -11.74
C GLY A 50 1.46 -4.81 -11.45
N CYS A 51 1.27 -3.48 -11.40
CA CYS A 51 -0.01 -2.80 -11.20
C CYS A 51 -0.89 -2.89 -12.48
N GLN A 52 -1.12 -4.11 -12.98
CA GLN A 52 -1.72 -4.37 -14.30
C GLN A 52 -3.13 -4.95 -14.22
N ASP A 53 -3.94 -4.50 -13.25
CA ASP A 53 -5.32 -4.98 -13.11
C ASP A 53 -6.29 -4.26 -14.08
N VAL A 54 -5.86 -4.16 -15.34
CA VAL A 54 -6.58 -3.51 -16.43
C VAL A 54 -6.63 -4.46 -17.62
N PRO A 55 -7.81 -4.66 -18.25
CA PRO A 55 -7.92 -5.49 -19.43
C PRO A 55 -7.07 -4.92 -20.60
N PRO A 56 -6.23 -5.74 -21.27
CA PRO A 56 -5.37 -5.29 -22.36
C PRO A 56 -6.07 -4.49 -23.47
N LEU A 57 -7.31 -4.86 -23.81
CA LEU A 57 -8.10 -4.14 -24.80
C LEU A 57 -8.46 -2.71 -24.37
N LEU A 58 -8.74 -2.50 -23.07
CA LEU A 58 -9.00 -1.15 -22.53
C LEU A 58 -7.72 -0.32 -22.58
N LEU A 59 -6.58 -0.93 -22.25
CA LEU A 59 -5.29 -0.27 -22.33
C LEU A 59 -4.97 0.13 -23.78
N ALA A 60 -5.17 -0.77 -24.75
CA ALA A 60 -4.99 -0.47 -26.16
C ALA A 60 -5.90 0.67 -26.65
N LEU A 61 -7.18 0.67 -26.24
CA LEU A 61 -8.09 1.77 -26.56
C LEU A 61 -7.61 3.10 -25.98
N VAL A 62 -7.24 3.13 -24.69
CA VAL A 62 -6.72 4.34 -24.04
C VAL A 62 -5.41 4.80 -24.70
N SER A 63 -4.53 3.87 -25.07
CA SER A 63 -3.33 4.18 -25.84
C SER A 63 -3.69 4.82 -27.18
N MET A 64 -4.62 4.25 -27.97
CA MET A 64 -5.03 4.85 -29.24
C MET A 64 -5.69 6.23 -29.10
N ILE A 65 -6.32 6.51 -27.96
CA ILE A 65 -6.94 7.82 -27.68
C ILE A 65 -5.87 8.86 -27.30
N LEU A 66 -4.88 8.46 -26.50
CA LEU A 66 -3.84 9.36 -25.96
C LEU A 66 -2.63 9.50 -26.89
N GLU A 67 -2.33 8.45 -27.64
CA GLU A 67 -1.25 8.35 -28.60
C GLU A 67 -1.88 7.90 -29.93
N ASP A 68 -1.76 8.74 -30.96
CA ASP A 68 -2.28 8.51 -32.31
C ASP A 68 -2.14 7.04 -32.74
N PRO A 69 -3.14 6.40 -33.41
CA PRO A 69 -3.16 4.94 -33.65
C PRO A 69 -1.93 4.36 -34.35
N ALA A 70 -1.07 5.19 -34.92
CA ALA A 70 0.15 4.84 -35.64
C ALA A 70 1.46 4.88 -34.81
N SER A 71 1.48 5.46 -33.61
CA SER A 71 2.74 5.57 -32.85
C SER A 71 3.12 4.24 -32.19
N ARG A 72 3.98 3.46 -32.86
CA ARG A 72 4.59 2.21 -32.37
C ARG A 72 5.62 2.40 -31.25
N THR A 73 5.67 3.58 -30.64
CA THR A 73 6.61 3.92 -29.57
C THR A 73 6.16 3.27 -28.25
N ARG A 74 6.32 1.95 -28.19
CA ARG A 74 6.36 1.23 -26.92
C ARG A 74 7.48 1.84 -26.06
N TRP A 75 7.31 1.76 -24.74
CA TRP A 75 8.36 1.75 -23.71
C TRP A 75 8.48 2.95 -22.74
N GLN A 76 7.73 4.06 -22.87
CA GLN A 76 7.74 5.11 -21.82
C GLN A 76 6.36 5.63 -21.36
N THR A 77 5.29 5.45 -22.14
CA THR A 77 3.96 6.02 -21.83
C THR A 77 3.06 5.11 -20.98
N LEU A 78 3.54 3.91 -20.65
CA LEU A 78 2.76 2.86 -19.99
C LEU A 78 2.10 3.35 -18.69
N THR A 79 2.68 4.32 -17.97
CA THR A 79 2.14 4.81 -16.69
C THR A 79 0.83 5.58 -16.86
N LEU A 80 0.77 6.62 -17.72
CA LEU A 80 -0.45 7.45 -17.87
C LEU A 80 -1.64 6.66 -18.42
N GLN A 81 -1.38 5.79 -19.40
CA GLN A 81 -2.42 4.97 -20.03
C GLN A 81 -2.98 3.94 -19.05
N GLN A 82 -2.11 3.33 -18.25
CA GLN A 82 -2.52 2.42 -17.17
C GLN A 82 -3.35 3.16 -16.12
N LEU A 83 -2.92 4.36 -15.70
CA LEU A 83 -3.65 5.16 -14.72
C LEU A 83 -5.06 5.50 -15.25
N ALA A 84 -5.14 6.06 -16.46
CA ALA A 84 -6.40 6.41 -17.10
C ALA A 84 -7.33 5.19 -17.27
N ALA A 85 -6.78 4.05 -17.70
CA ALA A 85 -7.56 2.82 -17.85
C ALA A 85 -8.04 2.25 -16.50
N GLN A 86 -7.25 2.35 -15.43
CA GLN A 86 -7.66 1.98 -14.07
C GLN A 86 -8.80 2.87 -13.56
N ILE A 87 -8.72 4.19 -13.76
CA ILE A 87 -9.79 5.13 -13.41
C ILE A 87 -11.05 4.86 -14.24
N LEU A 88 -10.90 4.58 -15.53
CA LEU A 88 -12.03 4.30 -16.42
C LEU A 88 -12.74 3.00 -15.99
N LYS A 89 -12.00 1.92 -15.69
CA LYS A 89 -12.56 0.68 -15.13
C LYS A 89 -13.25 0.93 -13.79
N PHE A 90 -12.60 1.65 -12.88
CA PHE A 90 -13.14 1.96 -11.55
C PHE A 90 -14.46 2.74 -11.58
N ASN A 91 -14.61 3.67 -12.53
CA ASN A 91 -15.82 4.50 -12.68
C ASN A 91 -16.91 3.84 -13.54
N SER A 92 -16.58 2.80 -14.32
CA SER A 92 -17.50 2.19 -15.27
C SER A 92 -18.42 1.13 -14.67
N VAL A 93 -18.34 0.89 -13.36
CA VAL A 93 -19.14 -0.13 -12.67
C VAL A 93 -20.59 0.33 -12.54
N LYS A 94 -21.51 -0.47 -13.11
CA LYS A 94 -22.94 -0.18 -13.13
C LYS A 94 -23.55 -0.43 -11.75
N HIS A 95 -24.05 0.61 -11.10
CA HIS A 95 -25.12 0.43 -10.12
C HIS A 95 -26.45 0.39 -10.85
N LYS A 96 -27.32 -0.59 -10.53
CA LYS A 96 -28.72 -0.52 -10.95
C LYS A 96 -29.28 0.76 -10.35
N ARG A 97 -29.73 1.70 -11.18
CA ARG A 97 -30.67 2.73 -10.75
C ARG A 97 -31.92 1.99 -10.31
N THR A 98 -32.07 1.71 -9.01
CA THR A 98 -33.34 1.25 -8.46
C THR A 98 -34.30 2.43 -8.63
N ARG A 99 -35.16 2.33 -9.64
CA ARG A 99 -36.11 3.37 -9.99
C ARG A 99 -37.18 3.35 -8.90
N GLY A 100 -37.02 4.18 -7.87
CA GLY A 100 -38.03 4.37 -6.83
C GLY A 100 -37.54 4.08 -5.42
N THR A 101 -36.67 4.93 -4.89
CA THR A 101 -36.72 5.42 -3.50
C THR A 101 -35.63 6.47 -3.33
N THR A 102 -36.03 7.68 -2.93
CA THR A 102 -35.23 8.75 -2.30
C THR A 102 -33.72 8.74 -2.58
N SER A 103 -33.29 9.58 -3.53
CA SER A 103 -31.91 10.11 -3.66
C SER A 103 -30.79 9.24 -3.10
N SER A 104 -30.67 7.98 -3.53
CA SER A 104 -29.52 7.17 -3.18
C SER A 104 -28.32 7.74 -3.95
N THR A 105 -27.38 8.36 -3.23
CA THR A 105 -26.06 8.73 -3.73
C THR A 105 -25.53 7.56 -4.56
N CYS A 106 -25.48 7.74 -5.88
CA CYS A 106 -24.99 6.72 -6.80
C CYS A 106 -23.48 6.56 -6.54
N VAL A 107 -23.12 5.69 -5.60
CA VAL A 107 -21.73 5.33 -5.36
C VAL A 107 -21.19 4.79 -6.67
N ARG A 108 -20.17 5.40 -7.26
CA ARG A 108 -19.70 5.06 -8.61
C ARG A 108 -18.90 3.74 -8.68
N HIS A 109 -18.67 3.11 -7.53
CA HIS A 109 -17.65 2.07 -7.38
C HIS A 109 -18.26 0.79 -6.82
N SER A 110 -17.72 -0.34 -7.27
CA SER A 110 -18.01 -1.65 -6.69
C SER A 110 -16.75 -2.19 -6.03
N VAL A 111 -16.89 -2.63 -4.78
CA VAL A 111 -15.82 -3.28 -4.02
C VAL A 111 -15.28 -4.52 -4.74
N ALA A 112 -16.12 -5.21 -5.49
CA ALA A 112 -15.74 -6.42 -6.22
C ALA A 112 -14.89 -6.16 -7.47
N GLN A 113 -14.65 -4.90 -7.84
CA GLN A 113 -13.93 -4.51 -9.07
C GLN A 113 -13.04 -3.27 -8.85
N GLU A 114 -12.62 -3.02 -7.61
CA GLU A 114 -11.70 -1.93 -7.26
C GLU A 114 -10.37 -2.13 -8.00
N THR A 115 -9.88 -1.08 -8.65
CA THR A 115 -8.56 -1.10 -9.27
C THR A 115 -7.50 -0.60 -8.27
N PRO A 116 -6.24 -1.05 -8.41
CA PRO A 116 -5.18 -0.70 -7.47
C PRO A 116 -4.98 0.81 -7.25
N LEU A 117 -5.07 1.64 -8.29
CA LEU A 117 -4.79 3.07 -8.21
C LEU A 117 -5.76 3.84 -7.28
N PRO A 118 -7.09 3.84 -7.48
CA PRO A 118 -8.03 4.48 -6.56
C PRO A 118 -7.89 4.00 -5.11
N THR A 119 -7.59 2.71 -4.92
CA THR A 119 -7.33 2.12 -3.61
C THR A 119 -6.06 2.72 -3.00
N TYR A 120 -4.96 2.75 -3.75
CA TYR A 120 -3.70 3.34 -3.32
C TYR A 120 -3.86 4.82 -2.97
N ILE A 121 -4.52 5.60 -3.82
CA ILE A 121 -4.76 7.03 -3.58
C ILE A 121 -5.51 7.23 -2.25
N GLY A 122 -6.59 6.49 -2.01
CA GLY A 122 -7.36 6.60 -0.77
C GLY A 122 -6.52 6.24 0.47
N MET A 123 -5.79 5.12 0.41
CA MET A 123 -4.90 4.67 1.48
C MET A 123 -3.76 5.67 1.76
N MET A 124 -3.10 6.14 0.70
CA MET A 124 -1.98 7.08 0.77
C MET A 124 -2.42 8.44 1.34
N LEU A 125 -3.54 8.98 0.88
CA LEU A 125 -4.09 10.23 1.42
C LEU A 125 -4.42 10.12 2.90
N HIS A 126 -5.07 9.02 3.30
CA HIS A 126 -5.37 8.80 4.70
C HIS A 126 -4.10 8.68 5.53
N ALA A 127 -3.08 7.96 5.05
CA ALA A 127 -1.80 7.79 5.74
C ALA A 127 -1.09 9.13 6.02
N HIS A 128 -1.09 10.05 5.05
CA HIS A 128 -0.36 11.31 5.15
C HIS A 128 -1.16 12.41 5.85
N THR A 129 -2.47 12.46 5.65
CA THR A 129 -3.28 13.61 6.10
C THR A 129 -4.14 13.30 7.31
N ARG A 130 -4.55 12.03 7.49
CA ARG A 130 -5.60 11.61 8.44
C ARG A 130 -6.93 12.38 8.29
N LYS A 131 -7.14 13.13 7.21
CA LYS A 131 -8.33 13.98 6.98
C LYS A 131 -9.43 13.18 6.26
N LYS A 132 -10.46 12.78 7.01
CA LYS A 132 -11.65 12.09 6.46
C LYS A 132 -12.27 12.86 5.30
N GLU A 133 -12.51 14.16 5.49
CA GLU A 133 -13.21 14.99 4.51
C GLU A 133 -12.52 15.02 3.14
N LEU A 134 -11.17 15.05 3.12
CA LEU A 134 -10.40 15.05 1.88
C LEU A 134 -10.55 13.73 1.13
N VAL A 135 -10.46 12.59 1.83
CA VAL A 135 -10.65 11.26 1.24
C VAL A 135 -12.07 11.13 0.70
N ASP A 136 -13.07 11.56 1.47
CA ASP A 136 -14.46 11.52 1.03
C ASP A 136 -14.68 12.39 -0.22
N ARG A 137 -14.17 13.64 -0.26
CA ARG A 137 -14.30 14.52 -1.44
C ARG A 137 -13.72 13.87 -2.71
N LEU A 138 -12.53 13.27 -2.62
CA LEU A 138 -11.90 12.59 -3.77
C LEU A 138 -12.65 11.32 -4.18
N SER A 139 -13.25 10.61 -3.23
CA SER A 139 -14.11 9.47 -3.53
C SER A 139 -15.38 9.88 -4.27
N HIS A 140 -15.98 11.03 -3.91
CA HIS A 140 -17.16 11.58 -4.61
C HIS A 140 -16.83 11.98 -6.05
N LEU A 141 -15.60 12.43 -6.31
CA LEU A 141 -15.11 12.74 -7.66
C LEU A 141 -14.74 11.50 -8.49
N GLY A 142 -14.78 10.30 -7.89
CA GLY A 142 -14.41 9.06 -8.57
C GLY A 142 -12.91 8.84 -8.73
N LEU A 143 -12.10 9.51 -7.90
CA LEU A 143 -10.64 9.47 -7.95
C LEU A 143 -10.02 8.53 -6.92
N SER A 144 -10.76 8.16 -5.87
CA SER A 144 -10.32 7.24 -4.81
C SER A 144 -11.45 6.39 -4.28
N ILE A 145 -11.11 5.38 -3.47
CA ILE A 145 -12.09 4.69 -2.62
C ILE A 145 -12.59 5.60 -1.49
N SER A 146 -13.73 5.24 -0.89
CA SER A 146 -14.32 5.98 0.24
C SER A 146 -13.49 5.86 1.51
N TYR A 147 -13.61 6.83 2.42
CA TYR A 147 -12.92 6.76 3.72
C TYR A 147 -13.30 5.51 4.52
N ASP A 148 -14.57 5.11 4.44
CA ASP A 148 -15.06 3.89 5.06
C ASP A 148 -14.35 2.63 4.53
N ARG A 149 -14.09 2.57 3.22
CA ARG A 149 -13.36 1.46 2.60
C ARG A 149 -11.89 1.48 3.02
N VAL A 150 -11.28 2.66 3.15
CA VAL A 150 -9.91 2.81 3.69
C VAL A 150 -9.81 2.21 5.10
N LEU A 151 -10.76 2.51 5.99
CA LEU A 151 -10.78 1.93 7.33
C LEU A 151 -10.94 0.41 7.31
N GLN A 152 -11.79 -0.13 6.44
CA GLN A 152 -11.94 -1.57 6.28
C GLN A 152 -10.63 -2.22 5.82
N LEU A 153 -9.98 -1.69 4.80
CA LEU A 153 -8.70 -2.22 4.32
C LEU A 153 -7.62 -2.14 5.40
N SER A 154 -7.55 -1.01 6.13
CA SER A 154 -6.61 -0.83 7.24
C SER A 154 -6.86 -1.84 8.37
N ALA A 155 -8.13 -2.05 8.74
CA ALA A 155 -8.50 -3.01 9.76
C ALA A 155 -8.22 -4.45 9.32
N GLN A 156 -8.52 -4.80 8.07
CA GLN A 156 -8.20 -6.09 7.48
C GLN A 156 -6.69 -6.37 7.53
N MET A 157 -5.86 -5.40 7.13
CA MET A 157 -4.40 -5.54 7.25
C MET A 157 -3.94 -5.72 8.70
N GLY A 158 -4.50 -4.96 9.65
CA GLY A 158 -4.19 -5.13 11.07
C GLY A 158 -4.59 -6.51 11.60
N ASN A 159 -5.78 -6.99 11.21
CA ASN A 159 -6.29 -8.31 11.58
C ASN A 159 -5.44 -9.44 10.99
N ASN A 160 -4.96 -9.29 9.75
CA ASN A 160 -4.03 -10.23 9.13
C ASN A 160 -2.73 -10.34 9.95
N VAL A 161 -2.18 -9.20 10.39
CA VAL A 161 -0.99 -9.19 11.26
C VAL A 161 -1.28 -9.84 12.61
N CYS A 162 -2.43 -9.56 13.22
CA CYS A 162 -2.82 -10.21 14.48
C CYS A 162 -2.96 -11.71 14.30
N GLN A 163 -3.57 -12.19 13.22
CA GLN A 163 -3.72 -13.61 12.95
C GLN A 163 -2.37 -14.29 12.69
N GLN A 164 -1.49 -13.62 11.94
CA GLN A 164 -0.10 -14.07 11.75
C GLN A 164 0.62 -14.21 13.09
N PHE A 165 0.45 -13.23 13.97
CA PHE A 165 1.03 -13.25 15.31
C PHE A 165 0.54 -14.44 16.13
N HIS A 166 -0.77 -14.75 16.13
CA HIS A 166 -1.27 -15.93 16.84
C HIS A 166 -0.63 -17.25 16.36
N ARG A 167 -0.25 -17.33 15.08
CA ARG A 167 0.43 -18.50 14.52
C ARG A 167 1.93 -18.54 14.87
N GLU A 168 2.60 -17.40 14.82
CA GLU A 168 4.07 -17.33 14.88
C GLU A 168 4.61 -16.88 16.24
N GLN A 169 3.73 -16.36 17.12
CA GLN A 169 4.05 -15.77 18.42
C GLN A 169 5.07 -14.60 18.36
N VAL A 170 5.30 -14.07 17.17
CA VAL A 170 6.17 -12.92 16.90
C VAL A 170 5.60 -12.11 15.75
N VAL A 171 5.72 -10.78 15.84
CA VAL A 171 5.46 -9.90 14.71
C VAL A 171 6.77 -9.68 13.98
N CYS A 172 6.87 -10.15 12.74
CA CYS A 172 8.05 -9.95 11.92
C CYS A 172 7.69 -9.54 10.49
N PRO A 173 8.52 -8.70 9.84
CA PRO A 173 8.25 -8.17 8.51
C PRO A 173 7.85 -9.27 7.51
N PRO A 174 6.84 -9.05 6.64
CA PRO A 174 6.34 -10.09 5.73
C PRO A 174 7.40 -10.66 4.77
N LYS A 175 8.44 -9.87 4.47
CA LYS A 175 9.55 -10.25 3.59
C LYS A 175 10.55 -11.21 4.25
N MET A 176 10.50 -11.38 5.57
CA MET A 176 11.37 -12.34 6.23
C MET A 176 10.96 -13.77 5.88
N ARG A 177 11.95 -14.64 5.76
CA ARG A 177 11.74 -16.08 5.53
C ARG A 177 11.72 -16.83 6.85
N GLY A 178 10.88 -17.87 6.91
CA GLY A 178 10.85 -18.81 8.02
C GLY A 178 12.06 -19.74 7.97
N GLU A 179 12.40 -20.32 9.13
CA GLU A 179 13.50 -21.29 9.27
C GLU A 179 14.88 -20.76 8.86
N VAL A 180 15.11 -19.45 9.02
CA VAL A 180 16.42 -18.83 8.81
C VAL A 180 16.94 -18.27 10.12
N PHE A 181 18.18 -18.63 10.48
CA PHE A 181 18.86 -18.04 11.63
C PHE A 181 18.90 -16.52 11.48
N THR A 182 18.33 -15.80 12.45
CA THR A 182 18.13 -14.36 12.38
C THR A 182 18.75 -13.70 13.60
N THR A 183 19.65 -12.75 13.35
CA THR A 183 20.24 -11.90 14.39
C THR A 183 19.46 -10.59 14.45
N ALA A 184 19.13 -10.11 15.64
CA ALA A 184 18.49 -8.82 15.86
C ALA A 184 19.46 -7.86 16.56
N ALA A 185 19.62 -6.66 16.01
CA ALA A 185 20.24 -5.54 16.70
C ALA A 185 19.13 -4.59 17.15
N VAL A 186 19.06 -4.32 18.45
CA VAL A 186 18.07 -3.44 19.06
C VAL A 186 18.82 -2.23 19.59
N ASP A 187 18.45 -1.05 19.13
CA ASP A 187 19.09 0.20 19.51
C ASP A 187 18.03 1.23 19.93
N ASN A 188 18.38 2.07 20.89
CA ASN A 188 17.51 3.17 21.31
C ASN A 188 17.79 4.38 20.42
N ILE A 189 16.73 4.94 19.83
CA ILE A 189 16.78 6.24 19.19
C ILE A 189 16.29 7.24 20.22
N ASP A 190 17.22 7.81 20.98
CA ASP A 190 16.99 8.95 21.85
C ASP A 190 17.56 10.21 21.20
N HIS A 191 16.67 11.04 20.64
CA HIS A 191 17.06 12.42 20.36
C HIS A 191 16.90 13.22 21.65
N ASN A 192 18.00 13.71 22.21
CA ASN A 192 18.01 14.60 23.36
C ASN A 192 18.26 16.05 22.89
N PRO A 193 17.22 16.87 22.66
CA PRO A 193 17.41 18.28 22.40
C PRO A 193 17.54 18.95 23.76
N SER A 194 18.75 19.30 24.17
CA SER A 194 19.02 20.11 25.37
C SER A 194 18.54 21.58 25.23
N ALA A 195 17.40 21.80 24.59
CA ALA A 195 16.73 23.09 24.45
C ALA A 195 15.43 23.11 25.27
N THR A 196 15.28 24.14 26.10
CA THR A 196 14.19 24.37 27.06
C THR A 196 12.79 24.57 26.44
N THR A 197 12.64 24.30 25.14
CA THR A 197 11.39 24.37 24.36
C THR A 197 11.03 23.07 23.64
N SER A 198 11.70 21.95 23.98
CA SER A 198 11.51 20.62 23.39
C SER A 198 10.06 20.13 23.40
N LYS A 199 9.31 20.42 22.33
CA LYS A 199 8.02 19.78 22.02
C LYS A 199 8.18 18.50 21.18
N ASP A 200 9.40 18.18 20.74
CA ASP A 200 9.70 17.13 19.76
C ASP A 200 10.80 16.16 20.23
N SER A 201 10.83 15.78 21.52
CA SER A 201 11.70 14.66 21.94
C SER A 201 11.15 13.34 21.40
N PHE A 202 11.76 12.81 20.35
CA PHE A 202 11.43 11.48 19.85
C PHE A 202 12.25 10.43 20.62
N HIS A 203 11.55 9.54 21.32
CA HIS A 203 12.12 8.33 21.89
C HIS A 203 11.54 7.14 21.14
N GLY A 204 12.40 6.37 20.48
CA GLY A 204 12.01 5.18 19.73
C GLY A 204 13.00 4.04 19.94
N THR A 205 12.61 2.85 19.51
CA THR A 205 13.49 1.68 19.46
C THR A 205 13.66 1.27 18.01
N ALA A 206 14.90 1.31 17.52
CA ALA A 206 15.26 0.73 16.23
C ALA A 206 15.50 -0.77 16.42
N ILE A 207 14.91 -1.59 15.55
CA ILE A 207 15.17 -3.03 15.49
C ILE A 207 15.64 -3.35 14.08
N SER A 208 16.89 -3.79 13.95
CA SER A 208 17.47 -4.30 12.71
C SER A 208 17.48 -5.82 12.74
N LEU A 209 16.91 -6.47 11.72
CA LEU A 209 16.85 -7.92 11.61
C LEU A 209 17.72 -8.37 10.44
N ILE A 210 18.68 -9.26 10.71
CA ILE A 210 19.64 -9.79 9.73
C ILE A 210 19.40 -11.30 9.63
N GLN A 211 18.92 -11.76 8.48
CA GLN A 211 18.76 -13.20 8.22
C GLN A 211 20.05 -13.76 7.62
N HIS A 212 20.49 -14.91 8.12
CA HIS A 212 21.68 -15.62 7.65
C HIS A 212 21.25 -16.93 6.96
N PRO A 213 20.92 -16.89 5.66
CA PRO A 213 20.74 -18.09 4.85
C PRO A 213 21.96 -19.00 4.96
N SER A 214 21.73 -20.31 4.97
CA SER A 214 22.83 -21.29 5.02
C SER A 214 22.99 -21.97 3.66
N TYR A 215 24.05 -22.77 3.52
CA TYR A 215 24.27 -23.57 2.32
C TYR A 215 23.16 -24.62 2.08
N THR A 216 22.35 -24.96 3.09
CA THR A 216 21.24 -25.91 2.96
C THR A 216 19.95 -25.27 2.44
N GLY A 217 19.90 -23.94 2.32
CA GLY A 217 18.77 -23.24 1.68
C GLY A 217 18.54 -21.81 2.17
N GLU A 218 17.71 -21.09 1.42
CA GLU A 218 17.29 -19.71 1.71
C GLU A 218 16.16 -19.61 2.76
N GLY A 219 15.74 -20.74 3.34
CA GLY A 219 14.56 -20.81 4.21
C GLY A 219 13.23 -20.82 3.46
N ILE A 220 12.13 -20.78 4.21
CA ILE A 220 10.78 -20.97 3.68
C ILE A 220 10.08 -19.62 3.49
N ASN A 221 9.39 -19.45 2.36
CA ASN A 221 8.53 -18.29 2.16
C ASN A 221 7.39 -18.28 3.19
N ARG A 222 7.31 -17.20 3.95
CA ARG A 222 6.20 -17.02 4.90
C ARG A 222 4.93 -16.73 4.11
N SER A 223 3.93 -17.60 4.26
CA SER A 223 2.60 -17.31 3.76
C SER A 223 2.05 -16.12 4.56
N ILE A 224 1.71 -15.06 3.85
CA ILE A 224 0.96 -13.93 4.41
C ILE A 224 -0.47 -14.41 4.56
N VAL A 225 -0.96 -14.50 5.80
CA VAL A 225 -2.38 -14.78 6.04
C VAL A 225 -3.19 -13.60 5.51
N VAL A 226 -3.98 -13.84 4.46
CA VAL A 226 -5.00 -12.92 3.99
C VAL A 226 -6.31 -13.37 4.60
N ALA A 227 -6.76 -12.72 5.67
CA ALA A 227 -8.06 -13.01 6.24
C ALA A 227 -9.13 -12.73 5.18
N GLY A 228 -10.08 -13.66 5.05
CA GLY A 228 -11.23 -13.53 4.17
C GLY A 228 -12.11 -12.34 4.55
N ASP A 229 -13.06 -12.06 3.64
CA ASP A 229 -13.97 -10.90 3.44
C ASP A 229 -14.72 -10.29 4.66
N ALA A 230 -14.12 -10.26 5.84
CA ALA A 230 -14.66 -9.58 7.00
C ALA A 230 -14.62 -8.07 6.71
N ARG A 231 -15.81 -7.48 6.47
CA ARG A 231 -16.02 -6.03 6.34
C ARG A 231 -15.86 -5.28 7.68
N SER A 232 -15.04 -5.82 8.58
CA SER A 232 -14.77 -5.21 9.87
C SER A 232 -13.97 -3.93 9.68
N LYS A 233 -14.35 -2.88 10.40
CA LYS A 233 -13.58 -1.64 10.53
C LYS A 233 -12.72 -1.65 11.80
N THR A 234 -12.76 -2.72 12.59
CA THR A 234 -12.07 -2.83 13.86
C THR A 234 -10.93 -3.83 13.77
N VAL A 235 -9.81 -3.46 14.38
CA VAL A 235 -8.66 -4.34 14.59
C VAL A 235 -8.91 -5.19 15.83
N ALA A 236 -8.59 -6.48 15.77
CA ALA A 236 -8.63 -7.38 16.91
C ALA A 236 -7.70 -6.85 18.02
N PRO A 237 -8.10 -6.95 19.30
CA PRO A 237 -7.24 -6.51 20.39
C PRO A 237 -5.96 -7.34 20.40
N LEU A 238 -4.82 -6.68 20.58
CA LEU A 238 -3.56 -7.35 20.89
C LEU A 238 -3.61 -7.86 22.33
N PRO A 239 -2.87 -8.93 22.66
CA PRO A 239 -2.76 -9.39 24.03
C PRO A 239 -2.28 -8.28 24.99
N HIS A 240 -2.82 -8.25 26.20
CA HIS A 240 -2.53 -7.21 27.20
C HIS A 240 -1.03 -7.04 27.48
N TYR A 241 -0.23 -8.11 27.42
CA TYR A 241 1.21 -8.05 27.63
C TYR A 241 2.00 -7.22 26.60
N TYR A 242 1.38 -6.79 25.49
CA TYR A 242 2.00 -5.85 24.53
C TYR A 242 1.95 -4.39 25.01
N THR A 243 0.91 -4.02 25.75
CA THR A 243 0.74 -2.66 26.30
C THR A 243 1.19 -2.59 27.75
N ASP A 244 1.05 -3.70 28.47
CA ASP A 244 1.25 -3.77 29.89
C ASP A 244 2.69 -4.24 30.15
N VAL A 245 3.61 -3.28 30.14
CA VAL A 245 4.98 -3.51 30.62
C VAL A 245 4.92 -3.47 32.14
N PRO A 246 5.07 -4.60 32.86
CA PRO A 246 5.08 -4.58 34.31
C PRO A 246 6.27 -3.71 34.77
N PRO A 247 6.09 -2.84 35.77
CA PRO A 247 7.19 -2.06 36.30
C PRO A 247 8.28 -3.03 36.76
N VAL A 248 9.46 -2.91 36.14
CA VAL A 248 10.64 -3.64 36.59
C VAL A 248 11.03 -3.03 37.92
N THR A 249 10.59 -3.66 39.02
CA THR A 249 11.16 -3.36 40.33
C THR A 249 12.60 -3.84 40.29
N SER A 250 13.50 -2.91 39.99
CA SER A 250 14.93 -3.12 40.12
C SER A 250 15.23 -3.42 41.58
N SER A 251 15.34 -4.71 41.91
CA SER A 251 15.96 -5.17 43.15
C SER A 251 17.47 -4.93 43.06
N ILE A 252 17.88 -3.68 42.89
CA ILE A 252 19.26 -3.24 43.13
C ILE A 252 19.33 -2.88 44.61
N LYS A 253 19.22 -3.90 45.47
CA LYS A 253 19.73 -3.84 46.83
C LYS A 253 20.74 -4.97 47.00
N LYS A 254 22.01 -4.59 46.77
CA LYS A 254 23.24 -5.22 47.25
C LYS A 254 23.44 -6.70 46.85
N SER A 255 23.89 -6.92 45.62
CA SER A 255 24.76 -8.07 45.37
C SER A 255 26.22 -7.58 45.49
N PRO A 256 27.10 -8.24 46.27
CA PRO A 256 28.51 -7.85 46.32
C PRO A 256 29.13 -8.13 44.95
N VAL A 257 29.74 -7.12 44.35
CA VAL A 257 30.57 -7.27 43.15
C VAL A 257 31.76 -8.16 43.52
N PRO A 258 32.02 -9.29 42.84
CA PRO A 258 33.26 -10.03 43.06
C PRO A 258 34.43 -9.14 42.63
N ALA A 259 35.45 -9.02 43.48
CA ALA A 259 36.63 -8.24 43.15
C ALA A 259 37.27 -8.78 41.86
N ALA A 260 37.30 -7.95 40.82
CA ALA A 260 38.02 -8.25 39.60
C ALA A 260 39.53 -8.21 39.89
N GLY A 261 40.16 -9.37 39.97
CA GLY A 261 41.61 -9.48 39.95
C GLY A 261 42.13 -9.06 38.58
N VAL A 262 42.76 -7.90 38.50
CA VAL A 262 43.46 -7.45 37.30
C VAL A 262 44.74 -8.28 37.18
N VAL A 263 44.72 -9.30 36.33
CA VAL A 263 45.95 -9.92 35.84
C VAL A 263 46.40 -9.10 34.63
N SER A 264 47.42 -8.28 34.83
CA SER A 264 48.10 -7.56 33.76
C SER A 264 48.81 -8.58 32.86
N LEU A 265 48.31 -8.78 31.65
CA LEU A 265 49.06 -9.47 30.60
C LEU A 265 50.10 -8.49 30.06
N ALA A 266 51.35 -8.68 30.46
CA ALA A 266 52.49 -7.92 29.97
C ALA A 266 52.50 -7.92 28.43
N ARG A 267 52.49 -6.72 27.87
CA ARG A 267 52.54 -6.44 26.44
C ARG A 267 53.98 -6.69 25.98
N GLY A 268 54.20 -7.75 25.20
CA GLY A 268 55.50 -8.07 24.61
C GLY A 268 56.01 -6.94 23.71
N ASP A 269 57.33 -6.74 23.77
CA ASP A 269 58.10 -5.66 23.15
C ASP A 269 57.87 -5.50 21.64
N PHE A 270 57.41 -4.32 21.23
CA PHE A 270 57.55 -3.84 19.86
C PHE A 270 58.76 -2.90 19.80
N LYS A 271 59.86 -3.38 19.20
CA LYS A 271 61.03 -2.55 18.88
C LYS A 271 60.65 -1.56 17.78
N GLN A 272 60.73 -0.26 18.09
CA GLN A 272 60.77 0.80 17.08
C GLN A 272 62.17 0.88 16.49
N GLN A 273 62.25 0.71 15.17
CA GLN A 273 63.45 0.97 14.37
C GLN A 273 63.35 2.42 13.90
N THR A 274 64.18 3.29 14.45
CA THR A 274 64.36 4.68 14.03
C THR A 274 65.33 4.74 12.86
N ASP A 275 64.88 5.22 11.71
CA ASP A 275 65.73 5.62 10.59
C ASP A 275 66.40 6.96 10.91
N GLU A 276 67.72 6.99 10.77
CA GLU A 276 68.57 8.17 10.83
C GLU A 276 68.51 8.94 9.50
N GLU A 277 68.10 10.21 9.52
CA GLU A 277 68.48 11.18 8.49
C GLU A 277 69.57 12.11 9.05
N THR A 278 70.79 11.88 8.58
CA THR A 278 71.99 12.67 8.80
C THR A 278 71.94 13.98 8.02
N ASN A 279 72.12 15.11 8.71
CA ASN A 279 72.56 16.37 8.12
C ASN A 279 74.05 16.28 7.74
N GLY A 280 74.33 16.50 6.46
CA GLY A 280 75.64 16.80 5.87
C GLY A 280 75.42 17.53 4.55
#